data_AF-T0TNH5-F1
#
_entry.id   AF-T0TNH5-F1
#
_cell.length_a   1.000
_cell.length_b   1.000
_cell.length_c   1.000
_cell.angle_alpha   90.00
_cell.angle_beta   90.00
_cell.angle_gamma   90.00
#
_symmetry.space_group_name_H-M   'P 1'
#
loop_
_entity.id
_entity.type
_entity.pdbx_description
1 polymer ?
#
loop_
_entity_poly.entity_id
_entity_poly.type
_entity_poly.pdbx_seq_one_letter_code
_entity_poly.pdbx_strand_id
1 'polypeptide(L)'
;MCFLQTGATNFLLYSLLILLLYDVDVDVILKTYVFIAGSIVIGIFLLSIIGLLPNLQFAQVRSSGLVIRNSFGFIYPTDFASHCFYLFIAWGYLLREKYIWLRVAVGVALSAFIIKFCDARLNSMSILIAVIIF
;
A
#
# COMPACT_ATOMS: atom_id res chain seq x y z
N MET A 1 32.48 9.20 5.23
CA MET A 1 31.01 9.38 5.21
C MET A 1 30.48 8.81 6.51
N CYS A 2 30.16 9.67 7.49
CA CYS A 2 29.76 9.24 8.83
C CYS A 2 28.43 8.47 8.76
N PHE A 3 28.46 7.17 9.06
CA PHE A 3 27.29 6.40 9.44
C PHE A 3 26.84 6.89 10.82
N LEU A 4 25.92 7.87 10.86
CA LEU A 4 25.25 8.22 12.10
C LEU A 4 24.28 7.08 12.45
N GLN A 5 24.58 6.38 13.54
CA GLN A 5 23.81 5.26 14.07
C GLN A 5 22.45 5.78 14.61
N THR A 6 21.45 5.87 13.74
CA THR A 6 20.09 6.41 13.98
C THR A 6 19.15 5.47 14.76
N GLY A 7 19.69 4.51 15.51
CA GLY A 7 18.88 3.55 16.28
C GLY A 7 18.00 4.24 17.34
N ALA A 8 18.59 5.16 18.11
CA ALA A 8 17.90 5.88 19.19
C ALA A 8 16.97 6.99 18.68
N THR A 9 17.30 7.64 17.56
CA THR A 9 16.46 8.69 16.98
C THR A 9 15.16 8.14 16.42
N ASN A 10 15.17 6.94 15.82
CA ASN A 10 13.94 6.29 15.35
C ASN A 10 13.02 5.97 16.52
N PHE A 11 13.55 5.41 17.61
CA PHE A 11 12.77 5.13 18.81
C PHE A 11 12.13 6.40 19.38
N LEU A 12 12.93 7.46 19.60
CA LEU A 12 12.43 8.73 20.11
C LEU A 12 11.39 9.36 19.18
N LEU A 13 11.59 9.29 17.86
CA LEU A 13 10.66 9.82 16.88
C LEU A 13 9.31 9.09 16.95
N TYR A 14 9.30 7.75 16.98
CA TYR A 14 8.07 6.97 17.09
C TYR A 14 7.39 7.18 18.45
N SER A 15 8.13 7.23 19.56
CA SER A 15 7.58 7.52 20.89
C SER A 15 6.96 8.92 20.96
N LEU A 16 7.62 9.93 20.38
CA LEU A 16 7.10 11.30 20.30
C LEU A 16 5.84 11.35 19.43
N LEU A 17 5.82 10.64 18.30
CA LEU A 17 4.66 10.54 17.42
C LEU A 17 3.46 9.95 18.17
N ILE A 18 3.66 8.85 18.92
CA ILE A 18 2.62 8.22 19.73
C ILE A 18 2.10 9.18 20.82
N LEU A 19 3.00 9.92 21.49
CA LEU A 19 2.61 10.95 22.46
C LEU A 19 1.81 12.09 21.82
N LEU A 20 2.20 12.55 20.63
CA LEU A 20 1.48 13.60 19.89
C LEU A 20 0.09 13.15 19.42
N LEU A 21 -0.05 11.85 19.12
CA LEU A 21 -1.30 11.23 18.67
C LEU A 21 -2.20 10.78 19.83
N TYR A 22 -1.77 10.93 21.09
CA TYR A 22 -2.44 10.35 22.27
C TYR A 22 -3.90 10.80 22.46
N ASP A 23 -4.25 12.00 21.99
CA ASP A 23 -5.59 12.58 22.13
C ASP A 23 -6.29 12.80 20.77
N VAL A 24 -5.72 12.27 19.69
CA VAL A 24 -6.28 12.46 18.34
C VAL A 24 -7.15 11.26 17.97
N ASP A 25 -8.38 11.55 17.52
CA ASP A 25 -9.28 10.54 16.99
C ASP A 25 -8.63 9.74 15.85
N VAL A 26 -8.55 8.42 16.01
CA VAL A 26 -7.97 7.49 15.02
C VAL A 26 -8.64 7.63 13.66
N ASP A 27 -9.95 7.89 13.62
CA ASP A 27 -10.68 8.11 12.38
C ASP A 27 -10.19 9.37 11.62
N VAL A 28 -9.76 10.43 12.31
CA VAL A 28 -9.22 11.64 11.68
C VAL A 28 -7.84 11.36 11.10
N ILE A 29 -7.01 10.61 11.84
CA ILE A 29 -5.68 10.20 11.39
C ILE A 29 -5.79 9.34 10.13
N LEU A 30 -6.66 8.32 10.15
CA LEU A 30 -6.85 7.42 9.02
C LEU A 30 -7.46 8.13 7.81
N LYS A 31 -8.42 9.04 8.01
CA LYS A 31 -8.97 9.86 6.90
C LYS A 31 -7.88 10.69 6.24
N THR A 32 -7.03 11.33 7.04
CA THR A 32 -5.92 12.15 6.57
C THR A 32 -4.91 11.28 5.81
N TYR A 33 -4.56 10.12 6.35
CA TYR A 33 -3.68 9.15 5.70
C TYR A 33 -4.24 8.68 4.35
N VAL A 34 -5.49 8.23 4.30
CA VAL A 34 -6.13 7.75 3.06
C VAL A 34 -6.17 8.85 2.01
N PHE A 35 -6.47 10.10 2.40
CA PHE A 35 -6.50 11.21 1.47
C PHE A 35 -5.10 11.54 0.91
N ILE A 36 -4.12 11.76 1.79
CA ILE A 36 -2.76 12.16 1.38
C ILE A 36 -2.07 11.01 0.65
N ALA A 37 -1.94 9.84 1.27
CA ALA A 37 -1.25 8.71 0.67
C ALA A 37 -1.99 8.19 -0.57
N GLY A 38 -3.33 8.19 -0.56
CA GLY A 38 -4.13 7.81 -1.72
C GLY A 38 -3.87 8.73 -2.91
N SER A 39 -3.87 10.06 -2.70
CA SER A 39 -3.60 11.02 -3.77
C SER A 39 -2.19 10.85 -4.38
N ILE A 40 -1.18 10.61 -3.54
CA ILE A 40 0.19 10.39 -3.97
C ILE A 40 0.31 9.09 -4.77
N VAL A 41 -0.23 7.98 -4.25
CA VAL A 41 -0.15 6.67 -4.91
C VAL A 41 -0.87 6.69 -6.26
N ILE A 42 -2.07 7.28 -6.31
CA ILE A 42 -2.82 7.45 -7.57
C ILE A 42 -2.03 8.34 -8.53
N GLY A 43 -1.46 9.44 -8.06
CA GLY A 43 -0.62 10.33 -8.86
C GLY A 43 0.55 9.60 -9.50
N ILE A 44 1.38 8.92 -8.70
CA ILE A 44 2.53 8.14 -9.18
C ILE A 44 2.09 7.07 -10.19
N PHE A 45 1.02 6.35 -9.88
CA PHE A 45 0.48 5.31 -10.76
C PHE A 45 0.06 5.87 -12.12
N LEU A 46 -0.69 6.98 -12.15
CA LEU A 46 -1.13 7.63 -13.39
C LEU A 46 0.04 8.21 -14.18
N LEU A 47 0.99 8.88 -13.51
CA LEU A 47 2.21 9.39 -14.14
C LEU A 47 3.02 8.25 -14.76
N SER A 48 3.03 7.07 -14.13
CA SER A 48 3.70 5.89 -14.67
C SER A 48 3.01 5.33 -15.91
N ILE A 49 1.67 5.33 -15.94
CA ILE A 49 0.89 4.90 -17.12
C ILE A 49 1.11 5.85 -18.31
N ILE A 50 1.19 7.15 -18.05
CA ILE A 50 1.45 8.18 -19.10
C ILE A 50 2.91 8.14 -19.57
N GLY A 51 3.80 7.41 -18.87
CA GLY A 51 5.20 7.27 -19.22
C GLY A 51 6.09 8.42 -18.72
N LEU A 52 5.57 9.31 -17.87
CA LEU A 52 6.35 10.36 -17.23
C LEU A 52 7.24 9.80 -16.12
N LEU A 53 6.78 8.76 -15.43
CA LEU A 53 7.58 7.99 -14.48
C LEU A 53 7.87 6.59 -15.03
N PRO A 54 9.11 6.09 -14.91
CA PRO A 54 9.45 4.76 -15.40
C PRO A 54 8.68 3.69 -14.63
N ASN A 55 7.97 2.83 -15.35
CA ASN A 55 7.42 1.60 -14.78
C ASN A 55 8.53 0.55 -14.74
N LEU A 56 9.23 0.45 -13.60
CA LEU A 56 10.27 -0.57 -13.42
C LEU A 56 9.66 -1.97 -13.50
N GLN A 57 10.11 -2.74 -14.50
CA GLN A 57 9.65 -4.09 -14.76
C GLN A 57 10.74 -5.09 -14.39
N PHE A 58 10.37 -6.08 -13.58
CA PHE A 58 11.26 -7.15 -13.16
C PHE A 58 10.80 -8.46 -13.79
N ALA A 59 11.59 -8.97 -14.73
CA ALA A 59 11.35 -10.26 -15.36
C ALA A 59 11.86 -11.37 -14.43
N GLN A 60 10.96 -12.27 -14.02
CA GLN A 60 11.30 -13.44 -13.21
C GLN A 60 10.93 -14.71 -13.97
N VAL A 61 11.93 -15.57 -14.19
CA VAL A 61 11.71 -16.91 -14.75
C VAL A 61 11.22 -17.82 -13.62
N ARG A 62 10.06 -18.44 -13.82
CA ARG A 62 9.51 -19.44 -12.90
C ARG A 62 9.19 -20.72 -13.65
N SER A 63 8.90 -21.79 -12.90
CA SER A 63 8.46 -23.07 -13.45
C SER A 63 7.19 -22.96 -14.31
N SER A 64 6.39 -21.90 -14.10
CA SER A 64 5.17 -21.58 -14.88
C SER A 64 5.43 -20.65 -16.09
N GLY A 65 6.68 -20.31 -16.40
CA GLY A 65 7.07 -19.39 -17.47
C GLY A 65 7.64 -18.06 -16.97
N LEU A 66 7.85 -17.13 -17.92
CA LEU A 66 8.34 -15.79 -17.65
C LEU A 66 7.22 -14.91 -17.07
N VAL A 67 7.43 -14.36 -15.88
CA VAL A 67 6.50 -13.42 -15.24
C VAL A 67 7.14 -12.04 -15.21
N ILE A 68 6.47 -11.06 -15.80
CA ILE A 68 6.87 -9.65 -15.75
C ILE A 68 6.14 -8.98 -14.59
N ARG A 69 6.91 -8.39 -13.68
CA ARG A 69 6.39 -7.75 -12.47
C ARG A 69 6.52 -6.24 -12.59
N ASN A 70 5.40 -5.54 -12.62
CA ASN A 70 5.33 -4.09 -12.78
C ASN A 70 5.37 -3.39 -11.43
N SER A 71 6.03 -2.23 -11.38
CA SER A 71 6.16 -1.41 -10.17
C SER A 71 5.38 -0.10 -10.25
N PHE A 72 4.85 0.26 -11.42
CA PHE A 72 3.97 1.42 -11.65
C PHE A 72 4.48 2.74 -11.06
N GLY A 73 5.75 3.05 -11.30
CA GLY A 73 6.40 4.28 -10.81
C GLY A 73 7.06 4.15 -9.44
N PHE A 74 6.88 3.00 -8.76
CA PHE A 74 7.62 2.67 -7.54
C PHE A 74 8.89 1.88 -7.86
N ILE A 75 9.78 1.79 -6.85
CA ILE A 75 11.09 1.16 -7.00
C ILE A 75 10.97 -0.36 -7.14
N TYR A 76 9.96 -0.97 -6.49
CA TYR A 76 9.71 -2.41 -6.55
C TYR A 76 8.21 -2.74 -6.67
N PRO A 77 7.84 -3.89 -7.29
CA PRO A 77 6.44 -4.32 -7.40
C PRO A 77 5.77 -4.55 -6.05
N THR A 78 6.53 -5.03 -5.06
CA THR A 78 6.05 -5.25 -3.69
C THR A 78 5.88 -3.95 -2.91
N ASP A 79 6.61 -2.90 -3.27
CA ASP A 79 6.53 -1.59 -2.62
C ASP A 79 5.19 -0.93 -2.97
N PHE A 80 4.89 -0.83 -4.28
CA PHE A 80 3.58 -0.41 -4.77
C PHE A 80 2.43 -1.23 -4.17
N ALA A 81 2.55 -2.56 -4.19
CA ALA A 81 1.54 -3.44 -3.61
C ALA A 81 1.35 -3.23 -2.10
N SER A 82 2.39 -2.80 -1.36
CA SER A 82 2.31 -2.52 0.08
C SER A 82 1.53 -1.24 0.33
N HIS A 83 1.78 -0.20 -0.46
CA HIS A 83 0.99 1.02 -0.40
C HIS A 83 -0.49 0.77 -0.68
N CYS A 84 -0.82 -0.03 -1.69
CA CYS A 84 -2.20 -0.45 -1.96
C CYS A 84 -2.83 -1.21 -0.78
N PHE A 85 -2.08 -2.13 -0.17
CA PHE A 85 -2.54 -2.89 0.99
C PHE A 85 -2.83 -2.00 2.20
N TYR A 86 -1.88 -1.13 2.61
CA TYR A 86 -2.08 -0.26 3.76
C TYR A 86 -3.21 0.75 3.55
N LEU A 87 -3.35 1.28 2.34
CA LEU A 87 -4.49 2.13 1.97
C LEU A 87 -5.81 1.37 2.07
N PHE A 88 -5.86 0.11 1.60
CA PHE A 88 -7.06 -0.71 1.71
C PHE A 88 -7.44 -1.00 3.17
N ILE A 89 -6.46 -1.29 4.04
CA ILE A 89 -6.70 -1.48 5.48
C ILE A 89 -7.28 -0.20 6.10
N ALA A 90 -6.63 0.94 5.89
CA ALA A 90 -7.06 2.21 6.47
C ALA A 90 -8.46 2.62 5.98
N TRP A 91 -8.72 2.49 4.68
CA TRP A 91 -10.01 2.78 4.08
C TRP A 91 -11.10 1.78 4.51
N GLY A 92 -10.76 0.49 4.59
CA GLY A 92 -11.64 -0.57 5.08
C GLY A 92 -12.07 -0.34 6.52
N TYR A 93 -11.15 0.09 7.39
CA TYR A 93 -11.45 0.44 8.78
C TYR A 93 -12.42 1.62 8.90
N LEU A 94 -12.20 2.69 8.11
CA LEU A 94 -13.06 3.89 8.12
C LEU A 94 -14.49 3.60 7.68
N LEU A 95 -14.65 2.60 6.82
CA LEU A 95 -15.93 2.19 6.27
C LEU A 95 -16.44 0.88 6.88
N ARG A 96 -15.87 0.37 7.97
CA ARG A 96 -16.23 -0.94 8.54
C ARG A 96 -17.74 -1.13 8.76
N GLU A 97 -18.42 -0.09 9.26
CA GLU A 97 -19.86 -0.11 9.55
C GLU A 97 -20.75 0.11 8.31
N LYS A 98 -20.16 0.40 7.13
CA LYS A 98 -20.90 0.87 5.95
C LYS A 98 -20.41 0.17 4.66
N TYR A 99 -21.30 0.01 3.69
CA TYR A 99 -20.95 -0.40 2.32
C TYR A 99 -20.12 -1.70 2.19
N ILE A 100 -20.46 -2.76 2.92
CA ILE A 100 -19.73 -4.04 2.89
C ILE A 100 -19.50 -4.57 1.47
N TRP A 101 -20.52 -4.54 0.61
CA TRP A 101 -20.42 -5.00 -0.78
C TRP A 101 -19.38 -4.24 -1.60
N LEU A 102 -19.29 -2.92 -1.40
CA LEU A 102 -18.31 -2.08 -2.10
C LEU A 102 -16.89 -2.42 -1.63
N ARG A 103 -16.70 -2.62 -0.32
CA ARG A 103 -15.40 -2.99 0.26
C ARG A 103 -14.91 -4.34 -0.23
N VAL A 104 -15.80 -5.33 -0.26
CA VAL A 104 -15.53 -6.67 -0.79
C VAL A 104 -15.16 -6.58 -2.28
N ALA A 105 -15.97 -5.89 -3.08
CA ALA A 105 -15.72 -5.75 -4.52
C ALA A 105 -14.37 -5.07 -4.81
N VAL A 106 -14.08 -3.95 -4.13
CA VAL A 106 -12.82 -3.21 -4.28
C VAL A 106 -11.64 -4.07 -3.82
N GLY A 107 -11.73 -4.75 -2.68
CA GLY A 107 -10.64 -5.56 -2.15
C GLY A 107 -10.33 -6.78 -3.02
N VAL A 108 -11.35 -7.48 -3.53
CA VAL A 108 -11.17 -8.60 -4.46
C VAL A 108 -10.56 -8.11 -5.78
N ALA A 109 -11.06 -7.01 -6.33
CA ALA A 109 -10.52 -6.43 -7.57
C ALA A 109 -9.07 -5.97 -7.40
N LEU A 110 -8.74 -5.30 -6.29
CA LEU A 110 -7.41 -4.83 -5.97
C LEU A 110 -6.43 -6.00 -5.77
N SER A 111 -6.87 -7.05 -5.08
CA SER A 111 -6.09 -8.27 -4.90
C SER A 111 -5.80 -8.94 -6.24
N ALA A 112 -6.82 -9.15 -7.09
CA ALA A 112 -6.65 -9.71 -8.42
C ALA A 112 -5.68 -8.87 -9.28
N PHE A 113 -5.77 -7.54 -9.20
CA PHE A 113 -4.86 -6.62 -9.87
C PHE A 113 -3.41 -6.81 -9.40
N ILE A 114 -3.17 -6.84 -8.09
CA ILE A 114 -1.82 -6.99 -7.52
C ILE A 114 -1.20 -8.33 -7.88
N ILE A 115 -1.95 -9.44 -7.83
CA ILE A 115 -1.47 -10.75 -8.30
C ILE A 115 -1.12 -10.69 -9.78
N LYS A 116 -1.98 -10.09 -10.60
CA LYS A 116 -1.82 -10.14 -12.06
C LYS A 116 -0.64 -9.30 -12.55
N PHE A 117 -0.46 -8.10 -12.01
CA PHE A 117 0.50 -7.13 -12.55
C PHE A 117 1.80 -7.01 -11.74
N CYS A 118 1.72 -7.16 -10.42
CA CYS A 118 2.88 -7.03 -9.53
C CYS A 118 3.40 -8.39 -9.05
N ASP A 119 2.53 -9.41 -9.10
CA ASP A 119 2.78 -10.76 -8.60
C ASP A 119 3.28 -10.76 -7.14
N ALA A 120 2.76 -9.81 -6.36
CA ALA A 120 3.02 -9.65 -4.93
C ALA A 120 2.02 -10.48 -4.12
N ARG A 121 2.26 -11.79 -4.05
CA ARG A 121 1.33 -12.78 -3.48
C ARG A 121 0.97 -12.52 -2.02
N LEU A 122 1.97 -12.16 -1.20
CA LEU A 122 1.76 -11.90 0.22
C LEU A 122 0.76 -10.75 0.41
N ASN A 123 1.02 -9.60 -0.23
CA ASN A 123 0.17 -8.41 -0.15
C ASN A 123 -1.24 -8.69 -0.66
N SER A 124 -1.35 -9.40 -1.78
CA SER A 124 -2.63 -9.79 -2.35
C SER A 124 -3.45 -10.68 -1.41
N MET A 125 -2.80 -11.67 -0.78
CA MET A 125 -3.45 -12.54 0.19
C MET A 125 -3.85 -11.76 1.44
N SER A 126 -3.00 -10.85 1.92
CA SER A 126 -3.31 -9.97 3.04
C SER A 126 -4.52 -9.07 2.74
N ILE A 127 -4.69 -8.59 1.51
CA ILE A 127 -5.90 -7.85 1.09
C ILE A 127 -7.14 -8.75 1.14
N LEU A 128 -7.05 -10.01 0.68
CA LEU A 128 -8.18 -10.94 0.76
C LEU A 128 -8.57 -11.25 2.21
N ILE A 129 -7.59 -11.41 3.09
CA ILE A 129 -7.84 -11.59 4.52
C ILE A 129 -8.50 -10.32 5.09
N ALA A 130 -8.02 -9.14 4.72
CA ALA A 130 -8.59 -7.87 5.15
C ALA A 130 -10.06 -7.69 4.71
N VAL A 131 -10.42 -8.19 3.53
CA VAL A 131 -11.82 -8.21 3.04
C VAL A 131 -12.74 -9.04 3.96
N ILE A 132 -12.22 -10.07 4.62
CA ILE A 132 -12.99 -10.90 5.55
C ILE A 132 -13.10 -10.23 6.93
N ILE A 133 -12.05 -9.53 7.36
CA ILE A 133 -11.97 -8.90 8.69
C ILE A 133 -12.89 -7.69 8.79
N PHE A 134 -12.90 -6.84 7.76
CA PHE A 134 -13.69 -5.62 7.75
C PHE A 134 -14.99 -5.87 7.00
#